data_AF-A0A7C3NQY8-F1
#
_entry.id   AF-A0A7C3NQY8-F1
#
_cell.length_a   1.000
_cell.length_b   1.000
_cell.length_c   1.000
_cell.angle_alpha   90.00
_cell.angle_beta   90.00
_cell.angle_gamma   90.00
#
_symmetry.space_group_name_H-M   'P 1'
#
loop_
_entity.id
_entity.type
_entity.pdbx_description
1 polymer ?
#
loop_
_entity_poly.entity_id
_entity_poly.type
_entity_poly.pdbx_seq_one_letter_code
_entity_poly.pdbx_strand_id
1 'polypeptide(L)'
;MDTPLELFGEPCILVDTAGLRRKARINDRVERFSVSQSLKAVERGTLIIHLIDGPEGVTDQDAQILSYAVQRGKALLLAVNKWDLLTGENRNPDKYREEVRYRLSFLDYTPICFISAATGYGVRKLLETAASLLQAYRRKVSTSQVNQALQRIVKAHSAPLFRGKPVKIYYATQTATAPPTITLFVNVVHALPASYEKYLMGQFRESLGLDHAPIKLVFRPRREQAPARKARR
;
A
#
# COMPACT_ATOMS: atom_id res chain seq x y z
N MET A 1 -12.37 -15.23 16.91
CA MET A 1 -11.32 -16.26 17.02
C MET A 1 -10.38 -16.02 15.87
N ASP A 2 -9.10 -15.94 16.18
CA ASP A 2 -8.04 -15.81 15.21
C ASP A 2 -7.71 -17.22 14.68
N THR A 3 -7.63 -17.39 13.36
CA THR A 3 -7.37 -18.70 12.75
C THR A 3 -5.95 -18.74 12.20
N PRO A 4 -5.06 -19.62 12.71
CA PRO A 4 -3.75 -19.82 12.10
C PRO A 4 -3.91 -20.34 10.67
N LEU A 5 -3.09 -19.82 9.77
CA LEU A 5 -2.94 -20.32 8.40
C LEU A 5 -1.47 -20.21 7.97
N GLU A 6 -1.12 -20.90 6.90
CA GLU A 6 0.18 -20.76 6.25
C GLU A 6 -0.03 -20.17 4.87
N LEU A 7 0.61 -19.03 4.60
CA LEU A 7 0.55 -18.35 3.32
C LEU A 7 1.89 -18.58 2.60
N PHE A 8 1.96 -19.65 1.80
CA PHE A 8 3.17 -20.01 1.03
C PHE A 8 4.45 -20.07 1.89
N GLY A 9 4.43 -20.82 2.99
CA GLY A 9 5.56 -20.93 3.91
C GLY A 9 5.61 -19.85 5.00
N GLU A 10 4.80 -18.79 4.91
CA GLU A 10 4.75 -17.74 5.93
C GLU A 10 3.60 -17.98 6.91
N PRO A 11 3.89 -18.19 8.22
CA PRO A 11 2.84 -18.35 9.23
C PRO A 11 2.05 -17.04 9.36
N CYS A 12 0.75 -17.14 9.16
CA CYS A 12 -0.17 -16.01 9.17
C CYS A 12 -1.36 -16.29 10.10
N ILE A 13 -2.00 -15.22 10.55
CA ILE A 13 -3.22 -15.29 11.33
C ILE A 13 -4.31 -14.61 10.52
N LEU A 14 -5.38 -15.36 10.22
CA LEU A 14 -6.58 -14.77 9.65
C LEU A 14 -7.30 -14.02 10.77
N VAL A 15 -7.24 -12.71 10.68
CA VAL A 15 -8.00 -11.82 11.55
C VAL A 15 -9.32 -11.55 10.86
N ASP A 16 -10.39 -12.26 11.25
CA ASP A 16 -11.73 -12.01 10.71
C ASP A 16 -12.80 -11.66 11.77
N THR A 17 -13.71 -10.79 11.32
CA THR A 17 -14.70 -9.94 11.99
C THR A 17 -16.06 -10.62 12.09
N ALA A 18 -16.20 -11.70 12.87
CA ALA A 18 -17.52 -12.27 13.21
C ALA A 18 -18.39 -12.78 12.02
N GLY A 19 -18.02 -12.58 10.76
CA GLY A 19 -18.81 -12.85 9.56
C GLY A 19 -18.78 -14.32 9.11
N LEU A 20 -17.65 -15.02 9.29
CA LEU A 20 -17.54 -16.45 8.98
C LEU A 20 -18.43 -17.35 9.86
N ARG A 21 -18.95 -16.85 11.00
CA ARG A 21 -19.82 -17.63 11.91
C ARG A 21 -21.22 -17.05 12.14
N ARG A 22 -21.50 -15.76 11.86
CA ARG A 22 -22.80 -15.13 12.21
C ARG A 22 -23.86 -15.09 11.11
N LYS A 23 -23.58 -15.51 9.87
CA LYS A 23 -24.60 -15.54 8.79
C LYS A 23 -25.72 -16.59 8.98
N ALA A 24 -25.92 -17.10 10.19
CA ALA A 24 -27.11 -17.86 10.53
C ALA A 24 -28.30 -16.98 10.97
N ARG A 25 -28.13 -15.68 11.30
CA ARG A 25 -29.26 -14.88 11.82
C ARG A 25 -28.97 -13.35 11.88
N ILE A 26 -29.86 -12.55 11.28
CA ILE A 26 -30.42 -11.24 11.73
C ILE A 26 -30.34 -10.06 10.74
N ASN A 27 -31.51 -9.42 10.60
CA ASN A 27 -31.94 -8.23 9.86
C ASN A 27 -31.22 -6.90 10.21
N ASP A 28 -30.99 -6.06 9.19
CA ASP A 28 -31.12 -4.59 9.05
C ASP A 28 -30.76 -3.59 10.17
N ARG A 29 -30.12 -4.00 11.27
CA ARG A 29 -29.43 -3.09 12.23
C ARG A 29 -27.90 -3.24 12.20
N VAL A 30 -27.36 -3.83 11.14
CA VAL A 30 -26.03 -4.45 11.11
C VAL A 30 -24.94 -3.54 10.51
N GLU A 31 -25.29 -2.51 9.73
CA GLU A 31 -24.30 -1.77 8.93
C GLU A 31 -23.29 -0.94 9.76
N ARG A 32 -23.73 -0.17 10.75
CA ARG A 32 -22.81 0.63 11.60
C ARG A 32 -21.90 -0.24 12.47
N PHE A 33 -22.39 -1.41 12.90
CA PHE A 33 -21.58 -2.39 13.62
C PHE A 33 -20.57 -3.08 12.70
N SER A 34 -20.84 -3.17 11.39
CA SER A 34 -19.93 -3.74 10.41
C SER A 34 -18.68 -2.88 10.20
N VAL A 35 -18.84 -1.56 9.96
CA VAL A 35 -17.71 -0.66 9.70
C VAL A 35 -16.75 -0.58 10.89
N SER A 36 -17.24 -0.43 12.13
CA SER A 36 -16.37 -0.38 13.30
C SER A 36 -15.53 -1.66 13.47
N GLN A 37 -16.11 -2.83 13.14
CA GLN A 37 -15.39 -4.09 13.20
C GLN A 37 -14.34 -4.20 12.11
N SER A 38 -14.64 -3.73 10.89
CA SER A 38 -13.67 -3.62 9.80
C SER A 38 -12.49 -2.72 10.18
N LEU A 39 -12.75 -1.55 10.78
CA LEU A 39 -11.67 -0.65 11.25
C LEU A 39 -10.80 -1.31 12.33
N LYS A 40 -11.38 -2.07 13.26
CA LYS A 40 -10.61 -2.85 14.24
C LYS A 40 -9.77 -3.95 13.60
N ALA A 41 -10.28 -4.59 12.54
CA ALA A 41 -9.50 -5.57 11.79
C ALA A 41 -8.33 -4.90 11.07
N VAL A 42 -8.53 -3.71 10.50
CA VAL A 42 -7.45 -2.91 9.89
C VAL A 42 -6.35 -2.59 10.91
N GLU A 43 -6.70 -2.22 12.15
CA GLU A 43 -5.71 -1.96 13.20
C GLU A 43 -4.82 -3.18 13.48
N ARG A 44 -5.43 -4.36 13.60
CA ARG A 44 -4.75 -5.61 13.95
C ARG A 44 -4.01 -6.23 12.76
N GLY A 45 -4.52 -6.01 11.54
CA GLY A 45 -3.98 -6.61 10.32
C GLY A 45 -2.69 -5.95 9.85
N THR A 46 -1.80 -6.74 9.26
CA THR A 46 -0.60 -6.25 8.55
C THR A 46 -0.89 -6.09 7.05
N LEU A 47 -1.55 -7.11 6.49
CA LEU A 47 -2.08 -7.15 5.13
C LEU A 47 -3.60 -7.22 5.22
N ILE A 48 -4.27 -6.33 4.49
CA ILE A 48 -5.73 -6.26 4.40
C ILE A 48 -6.13 -6.72 3.00
N ILE A 49 -6.89 -7.82 2.94
CA ILE A 49 -7.56 -8.27 1.72
C ILE A 49 -8.99 -7.76 1.78
N HIS A 50 -9.29 -6.73 0.98
CA HIS A 50 -10.61 -6.12 0.96
C HIS A 50 -11.47 -6.77 -0.13
N LEU A 51 -12.59 -7.37 0.27
CA LEU A 51 -13.52 -8.01 -0.65
C LEU A 51 -14.50 -6.96 -1.19
N ILE A 52 -14.55 -6.83 -2.51
CA ILE A 52 -15.54 -6.03 -3.24
C ILE A 52 -16.56 -7.00 -3.85
N ASP A 53 -17.85 -6.70 -3.76
CA ASP A 53 -18.88 -7.49 -4.43
C ASP A 53 -18.91 -7.11 -5.92
N GLY A 54 -18.61 -8.05 -6.81
CA GLY A 54 -18.46 -7.79 -8.25
C GLY A 54 -19.65 -7.08 -8.88
N PRO A 55 -20.88 -7.64 -8.76
CA PRO A 55 -22.11 -6.98 -9.22
C PRO A 55 -22.41 -5.61 -8.61
N GLU A 56 -22.06 -5.37 -7.34
CA GLU A 56 -22.36 -4.10 -6.65
C GLU A 56 -21.33 -3.01 -6.98
N GLY A 57 -20.06 -3.40 -7.15
CA GLY A 57 -18.97 -2.45 -7.33
C GLY A 57 -18.45 -1.87 -6.02
N VAL A 58 -17.67 -0.79 -6.15
CA VAL A 58 -17.08 -0.08 -5.01
C VAL A 58 -18.12 0.85 -4.39
N THR A 59 -18.37 0.68 -3.10
CA THR A 59 -19.26 1.51 -2.28
C THR A 59 -18.49 2.62 -1.54
N ASP A 60 -19.21 3.61 -1.01
CA ASP A 60 -18.61 4.66 -0.17
C ASP A 60 -18.03 4.09 1.15
N GLN A 61 -18.62 3.02 1.67
CA GLN A 61 -18.12 2.33 2.86
C GLN A 61 -16.77 1.66 2.59
N ASP A 62 -16.60 1.05 1.41
CA ASP A 62 -15.32 0.49 0.97
C ASP A 62 -14.25 1.59 0.93
N ALA A 63 -14.56 2.72 0.31
CA ALA A 63 -13.65 3.85 0.22
C ALA A 63 -13.23 4.36 1.61
N GLN A 64 -14.15 4.43 2.57
CA GLN A 64 -13.86 4.84 3.96
C GLN A 64 -12.91 3.86 4.66
N ILE A 65 -13.18 2.56 4.59
CA ILE A 65 -12.35 1.52 5.24
C ILE A 65 -10.95 1.48 4.61
N LEU A 66 -10.88 1.54 3.28
CA LEU A 66 -9.62 1.51 2.54
C LEU A 66 -8.79 2.76 2.78
N SER A 67 -9.41 3.94 2.81
CA SER A 67 -8.72 5.19 3.16
C SER A 67 -8.10 5.11 4.55
N TYR A 68 -8.83 4.56 5.52
CA TYR A 68 -8.31 4.32 6.86
C TYR A 68 -7.11 3.37 6.87
N ALA A 69 -7.16 2.28 6.11
CA ALA A 69 -6.04 1.35 5.99
C ALA A 69 -4.79 1.99 5.38
N VAL A 70 -4.96 2.87 4.38
CA VAL A 70 -3.85 3.66 3.80
C VAL A 70 -3.24 4.59 4.84
N GLN A 71 -4.06 5.30 5.62
CA GLN A 71 -3.57 6.18 6.70
C GLN A 71 -2.76 5.43 7.76
N ARG A 72 -3.13 4.17 8.01
CA ARG A 72 -2.38 3.26 8.90
C ARG A 72 -1.18 2.59 8.24
N GLY A 73 -0.93 2.87 6.95
CA GLY A 73 0.20 2.33 6.20
C GLY A 73 0.14 0.81 6.04
N LYS A 74 -1.06 0.21 5.99
CA LYS A 74 -1.25 -1.23 5.85
C LYS A 74 -1.05 -1.67 4.40
N ALA A 75 -0.53 -2.88 4.20
CA ALA A 75 -0.54 -3.49 2.89
C ALA A 75 -1.99 -3.79 2.47
N LEU A 76 -2.33 -3.53 1.21
CA LEU A 76 -3.69 -3.66 0.69
C LEU A 76 -3.71 -4.52 -0.56
N LEU A 77 -4.72 -5.37 -0.67
CA LEU A 77 -5.03 -6.18 -1.84
C LEU A 77 -6.54 -6.15 -2.04
N LEU A 78 -7.00 -5.76 -3.23
CA LEU A 78 -8.43 -5.74 -3.55
C LEU A 78 -8.81 -7.07 -4.20
N ALA A 79 -9.91 -7.66 -3.73
CA ALA A 79 -10.44 -8.91 -4.22
C ALA A 79 -11.89 -8.72 -4.65
N VAL A 80 -12.12 -8.60 -5.97
CA VAL A 80 -13.47 -8.51 -6.55
C VAL A 80 -14.06 -9.92 -6.58
N ASN A 81 -15.00 -10.19 -5.68
CA ASN A 81 -15.64 -11.47 -5.50
C ASN A 81 -16.90 -11.61 -6.36
N LYS A 82 -17.41 -12.84 -6.51
CA LYS A 82 -18.56 -13.19 -7.36
C LYS A 82 -18.36 -12.81 -8.84
N TRP A 83 -17.12 -12.87 -9.30
CA TRP A 83 -16.77 -12.54 -10.69
C TRP A 83 -17.46 -13.44 -11.73
N ASP A 84 -17.92 -14.62 -11.31
CA ASP A 84 -18.72 -15.55 -12.10
C ASP A 84 -20.14 -15.05 -12.42
N LEU A 85 -20.69 -14.13 -11.61
CA LEU A 85 -22.04 -13.59 -11.80
C LEU A 85 -22.10 -12.48 -12.85
N LEU A 86 -20.96 -11.87 -13.19
CA LEU A 86 -20.87 -10.85 -14.22
C LEU A 86 -20.85 -11.51 -15.60
N THR A 87 -21.59 -10.94 -16.55
CA THR A 87 -21.70 -11.46 -17.93
C THR A 87 -21.53 -10.34 -18.95
N GLY A 88 -21.23 -10.72 -20.20
CA GLY A 88 -21.07 -9.76 -21.31
C GLY A 88 -20.00 -8.71 -21.03
N GLU A 89 -20.31 -7.44 -21.34
CA GLU A 89 -19.39 -6.32 -21.13
C GLU A 89 -19.04 -6.05 -19.66
N ASN A 90 -19.93 -6.41 -18.73
CA ASN A 90 -19.71 -6.23 -17.29
C ASN A 90 -18.66 -7.20 -16.75
N ARG A 91 -18.32 -8.25 -17.50
CA ARG A 91 -17.23 -9.19 -17.18
C ARG A 91 -15.92 -8.84 -17.91
N ASN A 92 -15.67 -7.57 -18.19
CA ASN A 92 -14.40 -7.11 -18.72
C ASN A 92 -13.46 -6.68 -17.56
N PRO A 93 -12.37 -7.42 -17.28
CA PRO A 93 -11.46 -7.11 -16.18
C PRO A 93 -10.81 -5.73 -16.27
N ASP A 94 -10.54 -5.24 -17.48
CA ASP A 94 -9.80 -3.98 -17.67
C ASP A 94 -10.72 -2.78 -17.45
N LYS A 95 -11.93 -2.80 -18.02
CA LYS A 95 -12.97 -1.79 -17.73
C LYS A 95 -13.27 -1.73 -16.21
N TYR A 96 -13.39 -2.89 -15.56
CA TYR A 96 -13.67 -2.92 -14.12
C TYR A 96 -12.50 -2.36 -13.29
N ARG A 97 -11.25 -2.68 -13.66
CA ARG A 97 -10.07 -2.07 -13.00
C ARG A 97 -10.06 -0.56 -13.16
N GLU A 98 -10.41 -0.04 -14.32
CA GLU A 98 -10.51 1.40 -14.57
C GLU A 98 -11.55 2.04 -13.67
N GLU A 99 -12.75 1.46 -13.53
CA GLU A 99 -13.78 1.98 -12.62
C GLU A 99 -13.32 1.96 -11.16
N VAL A 100 -12.73 0.85 -10.71
CA VAL A 100 -12.18 0.75 -9.34
C VAL A 100 -11.11 1.80 -9.11
N ARG A 101 -10.20 2.02 -10.08
CA ARG A 101 -9.14 3.04 -9.99
C ARG A 101 -9.69 4.46 -10.06
N TYR A 102 -10.79 4.68 -10.76
CA TYR A 102 -11.47 5.97 -10.79
C TYR A 102 -12.05 6.31 -9.40
N ARG A 103 -12.79 5.38 -8.80
CA ARG A 103 -13.39 5.56 -7.46
C ARG A 103 -12.36 5.56 -6.34
N LEU A 104 -11.29 4.77 -6.45
CA LEU A 104 -10.24 4.59 -5.45
C LEU A 104 -8.88 5.06 -5.98
N SER A 105 -8.82 6.28 -6.50
CA SER A 105 -7.61 6.86 -7.12
C SER A 105 -6.39 6.92 -6.20
N PHE A 106 -6.58 6.90 -4.88
CA PHE A 106 -5.53 6.83 -3.86
C PHE A 106 -4.90 5.43 -3.70
N LEU A 107 -5.43 4.42 -4.39
CA LEU A 107 -4.96 3.03 -4.41
C LEU A 107 -4.42 2.60 -5.77
N ASP A 108 -3.92 3.52 -6.59
CA ASP A 108 -3.39 3.23 -7.93
C ASP A 108 -2.31 2.12 -7.97
N TYR A 109 -1.52 2.01 -6.90
CA TYR A 109 -0.49 0.98 -6.71
C TYR A 109 -1.04 -0.37 -6.21
N THR A 110 -2.31 -0.46 -5.84
CA THR A 110 -2.89 -1.63 -5.17
C THR A 110 -3.29 -2.70 -6.19
N PRO A 111 -2.94 -3.98 -5.96
CA PRO A 111 -3.31 -5.07 -6.85
C PRO A 111 -4.80 -5.38 -6.74
N ILE A 112 -5.42 -5.70 -7.88
CA ILE A 112 -6.83 -6.07 -8.00
C ILE A 112 -6.90 -7.50 -8.54
N CYS A 113 -7.41 -8.42 -7.73
CA CYS A 113 -7.68 -9.80 -8.12
C CYS A 113 -9.18 -10.01 -8.31
N PHE A 114 -9.54 -10.75 -9.37
CA PHE A 114 -10.90 -11.18 -9.62
C PHE A 114 -11.06 -12.63 -9.18
N ILE A 115 -12.03 -12.88 -8.30
CA ILE A 115 -12.23 -14.18 -7.69
C ILE A 115 -13.72 -14.58 -7.70
N SER A 116 -13.95 -15.88 -7.53
CA SER A 116 -15.25 -16.41 -7.14
C SER A 116 -15.03 -17.37 -5.99
N ALA A 117 -15.40 -16.95 -4.78
CA ALA A 117 -15.29 -17.82 -3.61
C ALA A 117 -16.18 -19.08 -3.73
N ALA A 118 -17.30 -18.99 -4.45
CA ALA A 118 -18.22 -20.11 -4.65
C ALA A 118 -17.63 -21.22 -5.55
N THR A 119 -16.88 -20.84 -6.59
CA THR A 119 -16.28 -21.80 -7.54
C THR A 119 -14.80 -22.08 -7.26
N GLY A 120 -14.15 -21.27 -6.41
CA GLY A 120 -12.71 -21.30 -6.17
C GLY A 120 -11.88 -20.56 -7.23
N TYR A 121 -12.50 -20.00 -8.28
CA TYR A 121 -11.79 -19.27 -9.33
C TYR A 121 -10.96 -18.11 -8.74
N GLY A 122 -9.71 -17.99 -9.19
CA GLY A 122 -8.82 -16.87 -8.85
C GLY A 122 -8.28 -16.86 -7.41
N VAL A 123 -8.78 -17.72 -6.52
CA VAL A 123 -8.39 -17.74 -5.09
C VAL A 123 -6.90 -18.05 -4.90
N ARG A 124 -6.36 -19.03 -5.65
CA ARG A 124 -4.93 -19.34 -5.57
C ARG A 124 -4.06 -18.13 -5.95
N LYS A 125 -4.38 -17.47 -7.07
CA LYS A 125 -3.66 -16.29 -7.54
C LYS A 125 -3.76 -15.12 -6.55
N LEU A 126 -4.91 -14.94 -5.89
CA LEU A 126 -5.09 -13.97 -4.83
C LEU A 126 -4.09 -14.23 -3.68
N LEU A 127 -3.98 -15.47 -3.21
CA LEU A 127 -3.07 -15.84 -2.14
C LEU A 127 -1.59 -15.69 -2.55
N GLU A 128 -1.23 -16.04 -3.79
CA GLU A 128 0.13 -15.82 -4.33
C GLU A 128 0.48 -14.33 -4.36
N THR A 129 -0.48 -13.50 -4.79
CA THR A 129 -0.33 -12.03 -4.82
C THR A 129 -0.20 -11.47 -3.40
N ALA A 130 -1.00 -11.98 -2.46
CA ALA A 130 -0.93 -11.61 -1.04
C ALA A 130 0.44 -11.91 -0.42
N ALA A 131 1.01 -13.10 -0.71
CA ALA A 131 2.32 -13.49 -0.23
C ALA A 131 3.43 -12.58 -0.78
N SER A 132 3.43 -12.32 -2.09
CA SER A 132 4.39 -11.44 -2.74
C SER A 132 4.33 -10.00 -2.19
N LEU A 133 3.11 -9.47 -2.03
CA LEU A 133 2.89 -8.15 -1.42
C LEU A 133 3.41 -8.09 0.02
N LEU A 134 3.17 -9.13 0.83
CA LEU A 134 3.65 -9.15 2.20
C LEU A 134 5.19 -9.17 2.28
N GLN A 135 5.85 -9.90 1.37
CA GLN A 135 7.30 -9.89 1.24
C GLN A 135 7.82 -8.50 0.85
N ALA A 136 7.22 -7.87 -0.16
CA ALA A 136 7.56 -6.50 -0.58
C ALA A 136 7.37 -5.48 0.56
N TYR A 137 6.27 -5.59 1.30
CA TYR A 137 5.95 -4.74 2.45
C TYR A 137 6.95 -4.85 3.62
N ARG A 138 7.53 -6.04 3.82
CA ARG A 138 8.52 -6.31 4.88
C ARG A 138 9.97 -6.19 4.39
N ARG A 139 10.18 -5.96 3.10
CA ARG A 139 11.51 -5.97 2.48
C ARG A 139 12.44 -4.92 3.11
N LYS A 140 13.64 -5.37 3.45
CA LYS A 140 14.77 -4.51 3.81
C LYS A 140 15.65 -4.27 2.58
N VAL A 141 16.00 -3.02 2.37
CA VAL A 141 16.81 -2.54 1.24
C VAL A 141 18.02 -1.82 1.80
N SER A 142 19.20 -2.13 1.29
CA SER A 142 20.43 -1.48 1.76
C SER A 142 20.46 0.01 1.41
N THR A 143 21.13 0.81 2.24
CA THR A 143 21.32 2.25 1.97
C THR A 143 21.99 2.48 0.62
N SER A 144 22.93 1.61 0.20
CA SER A 144 23.55 1.69 -1.13
C SER A 144 22.52 1.56 -2.26
N GLN A 145 21.67 0.52 -2.22
CA GLN A 145 20.63 0.30 -3.22
C GLN A 145 19.63 1.47 -3.27
N VAL A 146 19.21 1.98 -2.10
CA VAL A 146 18.30 3.15 -2.03
C VAL A 146 18.94 4.37 -2.69
N ASN A 147 20.22 4.64 -2.45
CA ASN A 147 20.91 5.79 -3.04
C ASN A 147 21.18 5.62 -4.55
N GLN A 148 21.51 4.41 -5.00
CA GLN A 148 21.63 4.11 -6.43
C GLN A 148 20.29 4.28 -7.16
N ALA A 149 19.18 3.91 -6.54
CA ALA A 149 17.84 4.19 -7.05
C ALA A 149 17.58 5.71 -7.08
N LEU A 150 17.77 6.40 -5.96
CA LEU A 150 17.56 7.86 -5.86
C LEU A 150 18.32 8.63 -6.94
N GLN A 151 19.60 8.30 -7.16
CA GLN A 151 20.42 8.96 -8.18
C GLN A 151 19.84 8.79 -9.59
N ARG A 152 19.39 7.57 -9.94
CA ARG A 152 18.74 7.30 -11.24
C ARG A 152 17.44 8.08 -11.38
N ILE A 153 16.61 8.09 -10.34
CA ILE A 153 15.31 8.77 -10.32
C ILE A 153 15.47 10.27 -10.52
N VAL A 154 16.33 10.92 -9.72
CA VAL A 154 16.55 12.37 -9.79
C VAL A 154 17.24 12.77 -11.10
N LYS A 155 18.10 11.91 -11.66
CA LYS A 155 18.71 12.12 -12.98
C LYS A 155 17.67 12.09 -14.11
N ALA A 156 16.71 11.19 -14.04
CA ALA A 156 15.64 11.09 -15.02
C ALA A 156 14.67 12.28 -14.91
N HIS A 157 14.30 12.67 -13.69
CA HIS A 157 13.46 13.83 -13.44
C HIS A 157 13.90 14.58 -12.18
N SER A 158 14.49 15.75 -12.39
CA SER A 158 15.03 16.58 -11.31
C SER A 158 13.94 17.21 -10.44
N ALA A 159 14.28 17.45 -9.17
CA ALA A 159 13.37 18.11 -8.25
C ALA A 159 13.06 19.54 -8.69
N PRO A 160 11.80 19.99 -8.59
CA PRO A 160 11.42 21.36 -8.94
C PRO A 160 12.08 22.37 -8.01
N LEU A 161 12.18 23.62 -8.48
CA LEU A 161 12.64 24.72 -7.66
C LEU A 161 11.61 25.04 -6.57
N PHE A 162 12.10 25.38 -5.38
CA PHE A 162 11.28 25.87 -4.29
C PHE A 162 11.65 27.32 -3.99
N ARG A 163 10.70 28.25 -4.20
CA ARG A 163 10.92 29.70 -4.05
C ARG A 163 12.16 30.20 -4.81
N GLY A 164 12.33 29.73 -6.05
CA GLY A 164 13.46 30.08 -6.93
C GLY A 164 14.80 29.42 -6.57
N LYS A 165 14.86 28.57 -5.53
CA LYS A 165 16.07 27.88 -5.11
C LYS A 165 15.99 26.38 -5.42
N PRO A 166 17.10 25.72 -5.78
CA PRO A 166 17.11 24.29 -6.04
C PRO A 166 16.89 23.48 -4.76
N VAL A 167 15.99 22.50 -4.83
CA VAL A 167 15.82 21.49 -3.78
C VAL A 167 16.84 20.39 -4.00
N LYS A 168 17.73 20.20 -3.03
CA LYS A 168 18.79 19.18 -3.07
C LYS A 168 18.38 18.02 -2.19
N ILE A 169 18.34 16.82 -2.77
CA ILE A 169 18.23 15.55 -2.05
C ILE A 169 19.63 14.95 -1.99
N TYR A 170 20.22 14.91 -0.80
CA TYR A 170 21.61 14.51 -0.62
C TYR A 170 21.80 12.98 -0.66
N TYR A 171 20.97 12.28 0.11
CA TYR A 171 20.95 10.84 0.20
C TYR A 171 19.62 10.38 0.80
N ALA A 172 19.33 9.09 0.68
CA ALA A 172 18.17 8.47 1.30
C ALA A 172 18.54 7.13 1.96
N THR A 173 17.76 6.71 2.94
CA THR A 173 17.88 5.39 3.57
C THR A 173 16.52 4.86 3.98
N GLN A 174 16.35 3.55 3.98
CA GLN A 174 15.18 2.94 4.60
C GLN A 174 15.35 2.98 6.12
N THR A 175 14.38 3.53 6.85
CA THR A 175 14.41 3.67 8.31
C THR A 175 13.38 2.80 9.03
N ALA A 176 12.38 2.29 8.31
CA ALA A 176 11.43 1.32 8.83
C ALA A 176 10.94 0.38 7.73
N THR A 177 10.41 -0.77 8.16
CA THR A 177 9.70 -1.76 7.36
C THR A 177 8.27 -1.89 7.86
N ALA A 178 7.35 -2.35 7.01
CA ALA A 178 5.95 -2.55 7.36
C ALA A 178 5.25 -1.29 7.96
N PRO A 179 5.13 -0.17 7.20
CA PRO A 179 5.47 -0.02 5.79
C PRO A 179 6.94 0.35 5.51
N PRO A 180 7.48 0.04 4.32
CA PRO A 180 8.76 0.57 3.87
C PRO A 180 8.79 2.09 3.96
N THR A 181 9.63 2.61 4.86
CA THR A 181 9.76 4.04 5.10
C THR A 181 11.12 4.51 4.61
N ILE A 182 11.14 5.35 3.57
CA ILE A 182 12.35 5.92 2.99
C ILE A 182 12.51 7.34 3.53
N THR A 183 13.58 7.56 4.29
CA THR A 183 13.95 8.87 4.78
C THR A 183 14.92 9.54 3.83
N LEU A 184 14.55 10.70 3.29
CA LEU A 184 15.34 11.52 2.39
C LEU A 184 15.93 12.71 3.16
N PHE A 185 17.24 12.91 3.02
CA PHE A 185 17.93 14.05 3.60
C PHE A 185 18.02 15.17 2.60
N VAL A 186 17.40 16.30 2.91
CA VAL A 186 17.20 17.42 1.99
C VAL A 186 17.77 18.72 2.56
N ASN A 187 17.99 19.71 1.70
CA ASN A 187 18.38 21.06 2.13
C ASN A 187 17.22 21.83 2.76
N VAL A 188 15.99 21.64 2.27
CA VAL A 188 14.79 22.30 2.77
C VAL A 188 13.68 21.27 2.94
N VAL A 189 13.19 21.10 4.16
CA VAL A 189 12.08 20.18 4.47
C VAL A 189 10.78 20.77 3.93
N HIS A 190 9.86 19.94 3.44
CA HIS A 190 8.57 20.34 2.85
C HIS A 190 8.68 21.23 1.61
N ALA A 191 9.83 21.21 0.92
CA ALA A 191 10.04 21.96 -0.31
C ALA A 191 9.56 21.23 -1.58
N LEU A 192 9.34 19.92 -1.50
CA LEU A 192 8.89 19.12 -2.63
C LEU A 192 7.36 19.17 -2.74
N PRO A 193 6.81 19.45 -3.93
CA PRO A 193 5.38 19.34 -4.18
C PRO A 193 4.89 17.89 -4.06
N ALA A 194 3.63 17.70 -3.67
CA ALA A 194 3.00 16.38 -3.52
C ALA A 194 3.07 15.53 -4.81
N SER A 195 3.03 16.16 -5.99
CA SER A 195 3.21 15.46 -7.27
C SER A 195 4.59 14.82 -7.41
N TYR A 196 5.65 15.52 -6.98
CA TYR A 196 7.00 15.00 -7.00
C TYR A 196 7.20 13.93 -5.91
N GLU A 197 6.57 14.07 -4.74
CA GLU A 197 6.54 13.00 -3.73
C GLU A 197 5.88 11.72 -4.27
N LYS A 198 4.73 11.84 -4.95
CA LYS A 198 4.05 10.71 -5.60
C LYS A 198 4.94 10.07 -6.67
N TYR A 199 5.63 10.87 -7.47
CA TYR A 199 6.61 10.40 -8.45
C TYR A 199 7.74 9.60 -7.77
N LEU A 200 8.36 10.15 -6.72
CA LEU A 200 9.41 9.47 -5.96
C LEU A 200 8.90 8.13 -5.39
N MET A 201 7.71 8.11 -4.79
CA MET A 201 7.10 6.88 -4.28
C MET A 201 6.91 5.84 -5.38
N GLY A 202 6.37 6.24 -6.54
CA GLY A 202 6.20 5.36 -7.71
C GLY A 202 7.52 4.76 -8.16
N GLN A 203 8.54 5.59 -8.33
CA GLN A 203 9.85 5.16 -8.81
C GLN A 203 10.63 4.32 -7.79
N PHE A 204 10.56 4.65 -6.50
CA PHE A 204 11.13 3.80 -5.46
C PHE A 204 10.46 2.44 -5.41
N ARG A 205 9.14 2.38 -5.65
CA ARG A 205 8.40 1.12 -5.68
C ARG A 205 8.96 0.15 -6.71
N GLU A 206 9.07 0.63 -7.95
CA GLU A 206 9.60 -0.13 -9.07
C GLU A 206 11.09 -0.47 -8.90
N SER A 207 11.92 0.53 -8.60
CA SER A 207 13.37 0.36 -8.57
C SER A 207 13.91 -0.48 -7.41
N LEU A 208 13.14 -0.63 -6.34
CA LEU A 208 13.53 -1.38 -5.14
C LEU A 208 12.81 -2.73 -4.99
N GLY A 209 11.97 -3.11 -5.97
CA GLY A 209 11.16 -4.33 -5.90
C GLY A 209 10.24 -4.33 -4.68
N LEU A 210 9.56 -3.20 -4.46
CA LEU A 210 8.56 -2.99 -3.41
C LEU A 210 7.15 -3.01 -4.01
N ASP A 211 6.95 -3.82 -5.05
CA ASP A 211 5.74 -3.86 -5.85
C ASP A 211 4.50 -3.94 -4.96
N HIS A 212 3.50 -3.10 -5.29
CA HIS A 212 2.25 -2.99 -4.58
C HIS A 212 2.31 -2.55 -3.10
N ALA A 213 3.49 -2.43 -2.49
CA ALA A 213 3.61 -2.00 -1.12
C ALA A 213 3.31 -0.48 -0.99
N PRO A 214 2.60 -0.05 0.06
CA PRO A 214 2.56 1.35 0.45
C PRO A 214 3.97 1.79 0.86
N ILE A 215 4.43 2.93 0.36
CA ILE A 215 5.73 3.50 0.72
C ILE A 215 5.49 4.80 1.48
N LYS A 216 6.22 5.00 2.57
CA LYS A 216 6.21 6.27 3.31
C LYS A 216 7.49 7.03 3.03
N LEU A 217 7.37 8.27 2.57
CA LEU A 217 8.52 9.18 2.48
C LEU A 217 8.58 10.04 3.75
N VAL A 218 9.80 10.25 4.26
CA VAL A 218 10.07 11.15 5.38
C VAL A 218 11.20 12.07 4.98
N PHE A 219 11.00 13.37 5.09
CA PHE A 219 12.02 14.36 4.76
C PHE A 219 12.68 14.87 6.04
N ARG A 220 14.02 14.87 6.06
CA ARG A 220 14.80 15.40 7.18
C ARG A 220 15.85 16.40 6.70
N PRO A 221 16.17 17.43 7.49
CA PRO A 221 17.29 18.29 7.17
C PRO A 221 18.59 17.47 7.28
N ARG A 222 19.53 17.71 6.38
CA ARG A 222 20.89 17.22 6.57
C ARG A 222 21.47 17.91 7.81
N ARG A 223 21.77 17.15 8.87
CA ARG A 223 22.60 17.68 9.96
C ARG A 223 23.94 18.07 9.35
N GLU A 224 24.34 19.34 9.48
CA GLU A 224 25.71 19.75 9.25
C GLU A 224 26.59 18.89 10.17
N GLN A 225 27.54 18.16 9.59
CA GLN A 225 28.62 17.62 10.39
C GLN A 225 29.35 18.85 10.95
N ALA A 226 29.33 19.02 12.27
CA ALA A 226 30.16 20.03 12.92
C ALA A 226 31.59 19.86 12.38
N PRO A 227 32.27 20.94 11.95
CA PRO A 227 33.61 20.82 11.41
C PRO A 227 34.49 20.11 12.45
N ALA A 228 35.20 19.07 12.01
CA ALA A 228 36.15 18.35 12.84
C ALA A 228 37.01 19.38 13.57
N ARG A 229 36.99 19.36 14.92
CA ARG A 229 37.85 20.22 15.74
C ARG A 229 39.27 20.06 15.20
N LYS A 230 39.80 21.09 14.54
CA LYS A 230 41.21 21.18 14.20
C LYS A 230 41.97 20.94 15.50
N ALA A 231 42.73 19.86 15.57
CA ALA A 231 43.68 19.65 16.64
C ALA A 231 44.60 20.88 16.66
N ARG A 232 44.49 21.69 17.71
CA ARG A 232 45.48 22.72 18.00
C ARG A 232 46.79 21.98 18.25
N ARG A 233 47.74 22.12 17.33
CA ARG A 233 49.16 21.96 17.62
C ARG A 233 49.65 23.21 18.33
#